data_AF-A0A1C0SFS7-F1
#
_entry.id   AF-A0A1C0SFS7-F1
#
_cell.length_a   1.000
_cell.length_b   1.000
_cell.length_c   1.000
_cell.angle_alpha   90.00
_cell.angle_beta   90.00
_cell.angle_gamma   90.00
#
_symmetry.space_group_name_H-M   'P 1'
#
loop_
_entity.id
_entity.type
_entity.pdbx_description
1 polymer ?
#
loop_
_entity_poly.entity_id
_entity_poly.type
_entity_poly.pdbx_seq_one_letter_code
_entity_poly.pdbx_strand_id
1 'polypeptide(L)' 'MQPNGGLKTRNTLNRMVLAMVEHGDGCTAEDLKRKNFTPEEIRVLGPKAADLATARANAA' A
#
# COMPACT_ATOMS: atom_id res chain seq x y z
N MET A 1 23.04 -14.78 4.56
CA MET A 1 21.91 -13.93 5.01
C MET A 1 20.84 -13.98 3.95
N GLN A 2 19.68 -14.57 4.23
CA GLN A 2 18.58 -14.66 3.27
C GLN A 2 18.01 -13.26 2.99
N PRO A 3 17.66 -12.92 1.74
CA PRO A 3 17.10 -11.62 1.41
C PRO A 3 15.65 -11.60 1.87
N ASN A 4 15.44 -11.23 3.14
CA ASN A 4 14.11 -10.98 3.71
C ASN A 4 13.34 -9.84 3.00
N GLY A 5 13.92 -9.23 1.96
CA GLY A 5 13.30 -8.15 1.18
C GLY A 5 11.96 -8.56 0.55
N GLY A 6 11.84 -9.78 0.00
CA GLY A 6 10.62 -10.20 -0.69
C GLY A 6 9.40 -10.36 0.23
N LEU A 7 9.61 -10.70 1.50
CA LEU A 7 8.53 -10.80 2.49
C LEU A 7 8.16 -9.40 3.02
N LYS A 8 9.17 -8.55 3.22
CA LYS A 8 8.98 -7.17 3.68
C LYS A 8 8.18 -6.35 2.66
N THR A 9 8.52 -6.45 1.38
CA THR A 9 7.80 -5.75 0.29
C THR A 9 6.34 -6.19 0.18
N ARG A 10 6.05 -7.50 0.28
CA ARG A 10 4.66 -7.99 0.26
C ARG A 10 3.86 -7.52 1.48
N ASN A 11 4.48 -7.51 2.66
CA ASN A 11 3.84 -7.01 3.87
C ASN A 11 3.54 -5.49 3.76
N THR A 12 4.49 -4.70 3.27
CA THR A 12 4.29 -3.26 3.02
C THR A 12 3.14 -3.05 2.03
N LEU A 13 3.13 -3.75 0.90
CA LEU A 13 2.07 -3.66 -0.10
C LEU A 13 0.70 -3.97 0.50
N ASN A 14 0.58 -5.07 1.25
CA ASN A 14 -0.70 -5.46 1.85
C ASN A 14 -1.20 -4.43 2.88
N ARG A 15 -0.31 -3.87 3.70
CA ARG A 15 -0.67 -2.77 4.62
C ARG A 15 -1.11 -1.52 3.88
N MET A 16 -0.46 -1.21 2.75
CA MET A 16 -0.79 -0.05 1.93
C MET A 16 -2.17 -0.20 1.27
N VAL A 17 -2.46 -1.38 0.73
CA VAL A 17 -3.79 -1.75 0.20
C VAL A 17 -4.85 -1.62 1.29
N LEU A 18 -4.60 -2.20 2.47
CA LEU A 18 -5.53 -2.10 3.60
C LEU A 18 -5.78 -0.65 4.00
N ALA A 19 -4.72 0.16 4.12
CA ALA A 19 -4.84 1.57 4.43
C ALA A 19 -5.66 2.34 3.39
N MET A 20 -5.49 2.04 2.10
CA MET A 20 -6.26 2.64 1.01
C MET A 20 -7.74 2.24 1.06
N VAL A 21 -8.03 0.96 1.30
CA VAL A 21 -9.42 0.45 1.43
C VAL A 21 -10.09 1.01 2.68
N GLU A 22 -9.39 1.08 3.82
CA GLU A 22 -9.90 1.66 5.07
C GLU A 22 -10.18 3.16 4.95
N HIS A 23 -9.34 3.89 4.21
CA HIS A 23 -9.51 5.33 4.02
C HIS A 23 -10.59 5.65 2.96
N GLY A 24 -10.77 4.77 1.97
CA GLY A 24 -11.74 4.96 0.90
C GLY A 24 -11.27 5.91 -0.20
N ASP A 25 -12.23 6.46 -0.96
CA ASP A 25 -11.98 7.39 -2.06
C ASP A 25 -11.43 8.72 -1.51
N GLY A 26 -10.11 8.88 -1.56
CA GLY A 26 -9.40 10.02 -0.96
C GLY A 26 -8.05 9.69 -0.32
N CYS A 27 -7.65 8.41 -0.25
CA CYS A 27 -6.32 8.07 0.26
C CYS A 27 -5.22 8.69 -0.61
N THR A 28 -4.48 9.66 -0.07
CA THR A 28 -3.38 10.33 -0.77
C THR A 28 -2.02 9.78 -0.34
N ALA A 29 -0.99 10.07 -1.14
CA ALA A 29 0.39 9.76 -0.77
C ALA A 29 0.80 10.42 0.57
N GLU A 30 0.19 11.52 0.97
CA GLU A 30 0.43 12.15 2.27
C GLU A 30 -0.16 11.34 3.43
N ASP A 31 -1.33 10.74 3.24
CA ASP A 31 -1.93 9.84 4.25
C ASP A 31 -1.07 8.59 4.45
N LEU A 32 -0.52 8.05 3.36
CA LEU A 32 0.45 6.96 3.43
C LEU A 32 1.74 7.39 4.15
N LYS A 33 2.26 8.59 3.90
CA LYS A 33 3.42 9.11 4.65
C LYS A 33 3.11 9.21 6.15
N ARG A 34 1.90 9.65 6.53
CA ARG A 34 1.45 9.69 7.94
C ARG A 34 1.39 8.30 8.57
N LYS A 35 1.12 7.26 7.78
CA LYS A 35 1.15 5.85 8.20
C LYS A 35 2.56 5.23 8.22
N ASN A 36 3.62 6.05 8.22
CA ASN A 36 5.03 5.63 8.25
C ASN A 36 5.50 4.86 7.01
N PHE A 37 4.83 5.01 5.85
CA PHE A 37 5.36 4.52 4.59
C PHE A 37 6.43 5.47 4.05
N THR A 38 7.53 4.90 3.54
CA THR A 38 8.58 5.72 2.92
C THR A 38 8.11 6.25 1.55
N PRO A 39 8.59 7.42 1.11
CA PRO A 39 8.23 7.96 -0.21
C PRO A 39 8.63 7.02 -1.34
N GLU A 40 9.69 6.24 -1.18
CA GLU A 40 10.12 5.24 -2.16
C GLU A 40 9.16 4.04 -2.21
N GLU A 41 8.71 3.52 -1.06
CA GLU A 41 7.68 2.49 -1.01
C GLU A 41 6.37 2.99 -1.63
N ILE A 42 5.95 4.22 -1.34
CA ILE A 42 4.74 4.81 -1.94
C ILE A 42 4.90 4.95 -3.45
N ARG A 43 6.09 5.37 -3.93
CA ARG A 43 6.33 5.52 -5.38
C ARG A 43 6.34 4.18 -6.11
N VAL A 44 6.91 3.15 -5.51
CA VAL A 44 7.05 1.81 -6.13
C VAL A 44 5.80 0.96 -5.94
N LEU A 45 5.20 0.97 -4.75
CA LEU A 45 4.08 0.12 -4.36
C LEU A 45 2.74 0.84 -4.45
N GLY A 46 2.69 2.16 -4.38
CA GLY A 46 1.47 2.96 -4.43
C GLY A 46 0.55 2.65 -5.61
N PRO A 47 1.02 2.64 -6.88
CA PRO A 47 0.15 2.30 -8.01
C PRO A 47 -0.38 0.87 -7.94
N LYS A 48 0.44 -0.10 -7.51
CA LYS A 48 0.00 -1.49 -7.29
C LYS A 48 -0.99 -1.61 -6.12
N ALA A 49 -0.77 -0.85 -5.06
CA ALA A 49 -1.62 -0.85 -3.89
C ALA A 49 -2.99 -0.24 -4.22
N ALA A 50 -3.01 0.84 -5.02
CA ALA A 50 -4.23 1.48 -5.47
C ALA A 50 -5.08 0.54 -6.34
N ASP A 51 -4.46 -0.11 -7.33
CA ASP A 51 -5.12 -1.12 -8.17
C ASP A 51 -5.74 -2.25 -7.35
N LEU A 52 -4.96 -2.84 -6.43
CA LEU A 52 -5.44 -3.89 -5.54
C LEU A 52 -6.52 -3.41 -4.56
N ALA A 53 -6.42 -2.18 -4.06
CA ALA A 53 -7.41 -1.59 -3.17
C ALA A 53 -8.74 -1.37 -3.90
N THR A 54 -8.70 -0.83 -5.12
CA THR A 54 -9.89 -0.68 -5.98
C THR A 54 -10.49 -2.03 -6.34
N ALA A 55 -9.67 -3.02 -6.73
CA ALA A 55 -10.16 -4.37 -7.01
C ALA A 55 -10.85 -4.99 -5.80
N ARG A 56 -10.28 -4.79 -4.60
CA ARG A 56 -10.85 -5.29 -3.33
C ARG A 56 -12.13 -4.57 -2.93
N ALA A 57 -12.21 -3.26 -3.14
CA ALA A 57 -13.40 -2.47 -2.86
C ALA A 57 -14.57 -2.83 -3.80
N ASN A 58 -14.30 -3.16 -5.07
CA ASN A 58 -15.32 -3.63 -6.02
C ASN A 58 -15.75 -5.09 -5.82
N ALA A 59 -14.94 -5.89 -5.11
CA ALA A 59 -15.23 -7.29 -4.81
C ALA A 59 -16.00 -7.49 -3.48
N ALA A 60 -16.31 -6.40 -2.77
CA ALA A 60 -17.04 -6.39 -1.50
C ALA A 60 -18.51 -6.04 -1.71
#